data_AF-A0A9E1E4N2-F1
#
_entry.id   AF-A0A9E1E4N2-F1
#
_cell.length_a   1.000
_cell.length_b   1.000
_cell.length_c   1.000
_cell.angle_alpha   90.00
_cell.angle_beta   90.00
_cell.angle_gamma   90.00
#
_symmetry.space_group_name_H-M   'P 1'
#
loop_
_entity.id
_entity.type
_entity.pdbx_description
1 polymer ?
#
loop_
_entity_poly.entity_id
_entity_poly.type
_entity_poly.pdbx_seq_one_letter_code
_entity_poly.pdbx_strand_id
1 'polypeptide(L)'
;MAKFKTSLVSKYKEDKKRQEEQQKLKDKHNIKDNNVVVVEKANMTKFTVKMLIRFVKLIATICLLILAAIGLTTLIFPETREAFTGIFHQVITDTETMITASQI
;
A
#
# COMPACT_ATOMS: atom_id res chain seq x y z
N MET A 1 -33.17 40.16 0.16
CA MET A 1 -31.96 40.48 -0.65
C MET A 1 -30.63 40.04 -0.02
N ALA A 2 -30.51 39.87 1.31
CA ALA A 2 -29.26 39.45 1.95
C ALA A 2 -28.69 38.09 1.44
N LYS A 3 -29.55 37.10 1.18
CA LYS A 3 -29.13 35.78 0.67
C LYS A 3 -28.44 35.83 -0.71
N PHE A 4 -28.87 36.73 -1.60
CA PHE A 4 -28.22 36.93 -2.91
C PHE A 4 -26.83 37.51 -2.76
N LYS A 5 -26.65 38.50 -1.88
CA LYS A 5 -25.33 39.09 -1.62
C LYS A 5 -24.35 38.06 -1.05
N THR A 6 -24.81 37.21 -0.13
CA THR A 6 -23.99 36.12 0.43
C THR A 6 -23.62 35.07 -0.63
N SER A 7 -24.58 34.67 -1.47
CA SER A 7 -24.33 33.70 -2.55
C SER A 7 -23.41 34.23 -3.65
N LEU A 8 -23.53 35.50 -4.02
CA LEU A 8 -22.64 36.11 -5.01
C LEU A 8 -21.21 36.29 -4.46
N VAL A 9 -21.08 36.67 -3.19
CA VAL A 9 -19.78 36.78 -2.52
C VAL A 9 -19.11 35.42 -2.34
N SER A 10 -19.86 34.35 -2.05
CA SER A 10 -19.30 33.01 -1.96
C SER A 10 -18.82 32.49 -3.32
N LYS A 11 -19.63 32.67 -4.38
CA LYS A 11 -19.23 32.31 -5.75
C LYS A 11 -17.98 33.07 -6.19
N TYR A 12 -17.92 34.38 -5.93
CA TYR A 12 -16.74 35.19 -6.24
C TYR A 12 -15.47 34.69 -5.53
N LYS A 13 -15.57 34.30 -4.26
CA LYS A 13 -14.44 33.72 -3.52
C LYS A 13 -14.00 32.37 -4.09
N GLU A 14 -14.94 31.52 -4.51
CA GLU A 14 -14.63 30.25 -5.16
C GLU A 14 -13.99 30.41 -6.54
N ASP A 15 -14.49 31.34 -7.35
CA ASP A 15 -13.91 31.69 -8.65
C ASP A 15 -12.48 32.20 -8.47
N LYS A 16 -12.25 33.08 -7.49
CA LYS A 16 -10.91 33.61 -7.19
C LYS A 16 -9.94 32.50 -6.76
N LYS A 17 -10.36 31.60 -5.88
CA LYS A 17 -9.53 30.45 -5.46
C LYS A 17 -9.16 29.56 -6.64
N ARG A 18 -10.12 29.24 -7.52
CA ARG A 18 -9.86 28.45 -8.73
C ARG A 18 -8.87 29.13 -9.66
N GLN A 19 -8.96 30.45 -9.84
CA GLN A 19 -8.01 31.21 -10.65
C GLN A 19 -6.59 31.20 -10.04
N GLU A 20 -6.47 31.40 -8.73
CA GLU A 20 -5.18 31.35 -8.02
C GLU A 20 -4.54 29.95 -8.09
N GLU A 21 -5.33 28.89 -7.95
CA GLU A 21 -4.87 27.51 -8.10
C GLU A 21 -4.41 27.21 -9.52
N GLN A 22 -5.16 27.65 -10.54
CA GLN A 22 -4.78 27.51 -11.94
C GLN A 22 -3.50 28.29 -12.28
N GLN A 23 -3.34 29.50 -11.75
CA GLN A 23 -2.14 30.30 -11.98
C GLN A 23 -0.90 29.61 -11.40
N LYS A 24 -1.00 29.11 -10.17
CA LYS A 24 0.08 28.32 -9.54
C LYS A 24 0.44 27.07 -10.35
N LEU A 25 -0.56 26.41 -10.94
CA LEU A 25 -0.35 25.24 -11.78
C LEU A 25 0.34 25.61 -13.11
N LYS A 26 -0.05 26.71 -13.74
CA LYS A 26 0.57 27.22 -14.98
C LYS A 26 2.02 27.65 -14.77
N ASP A 27 2.28 28.36 -13.67
CA ASP A 27 3.62 28.81 -13.29
C ASP A 27 4.56 27.62 -13.03
N LYS A 28 4.06 26.58 -12.32
CA LYS A 28 4.80 25.35 -12.02
C LYS A 28 5.20 24.56 -13.27
N HIS A 29 4.38 24.59 -14.32
CA HIS A 29 4.61 23.84 -15.57
C HIS A 29 5.09 24.73 -16.73
N ASN A 30 5.44 25.99 -16.48
CA ASN A 30 5.88 26.98 -17.49
C ASN A 30 4.92 27.16 -18.68
N ILE A 31 3.62 27.05 -18.44
CA ILE A 31 2.61 27.19 -19.49
C ILE A 31 2.21 28.67 -19.60
N LYS A 32 2.63 29.34 -20.67
CA LYS A 32 2.34 30.77 -20.95
C LYS A 32 0.96 31.01 -21.59
N ASP A 33 0.24 29.94 -21.96
CA ASP A 33 -1.06 30.05 -22.62
C ASP A 33 -2.19 30.27 -21.60
N ASN A 34 -2.92 31.37 -21.78
CA ASN A 34 -4.01 31.72 -20.88
C ASN A 34 -5.31 30.93 -21.15
N ASN A 35 -5.45 30.33 -22.33
CA ASN A 35 -6.64 29.58 -22.75
C ASN A 35 -6.62 28.10 -22.34
N VAL A 36 -5.57 27.65 -21.65
CA VAL A 36 -5.43 26.24 -21.24
C VAL A 36 -5.78 26.06 -19.77
N VAL A 37 -6.66 25.10 -19.48
CA VAL A 37 -6.93 24.63 -18.12
C VAL A 37 -6.00 23.46 -17.81
N VAL A 38 -5.02 23.69 -16.95
CA VAL A 38 -4.09 22.66 -16.49
C VAL A 38 -4.81 21.84 -15.41
N VAL A 39 -4.76 20.52 -15.52
CA VAL A 39 -5.25 19.59 -14.50
C VAL A 39 -4.14 18.59 -14.23
N GLU A 40 -3.64 18.56 -12.99
CA GLU A 40 -2.68 17.53 -12.59
C GLU A 40 -3.41 16.18 -12.52
N LYS A 41 -3.08 15.29 -13.45
CA LYS A 41 -3.58 13.92 -13.43
C LYS A 41 -3.08 13.27 -12.13
N ALA A 42 -3.99 12.66 -11.37
CA ALA A 42 -3.66 12.00 -10.11
C ALA A 42 -2.46 11.08 -10.29
N ASN A 43 -1.52 11.14 -9.34
CA ASN A 43 -0.23 10.45 -9.40
C ASN A 43 -0.40 8.94 -9.11
N MET A 44 -1.19 8.27 -9.95
CA MET A 44 -1.67 6.90 -9.81
C MET A 44 -0.52 5.93 -9.54
N THR A 45 0.61 6.10 -10.21
CA THR A 45 1.81 5.29 -10.01
C THR A 45 2.35 5.37 -8.57
N LYS A 46 2.42 6.57 -7.97
CA LYS A 46 2.87 6.72 -6.57
C LYS A 46 1.88 6.12 -5.58
N PHE A 47 0.58 6.19 -5.89
CA PHE A 47 -0.46 5.57 -5.08
C PHE A 47 -0.37 4.04 -5.15
N THR A 48 -0.27 3.47 -6.35
CA THR A 48 -0.15 2.02 -6.56
C THR A 48 1.07 1.43 -5.88
N VAL A 49 2.25 2.06 -6.00
CA VAL A 49 3.47 1.57 -5.33
C VAL A 49 3.31 1.59 -3.80
N LYS A 50 2.77 2.66 -3.24
CA LYS A 50 2.51 2.73 -1.79
C LYS A 50 1.49 1.69 -1.34
N MET A 51 0.47 1.42 -2.14
CA MET A 51 -0.53 0.40 -1.88
C MET A 51 0.08 -1.00 -1.88
N LEU A 52 0.92 -1.32 -2.87
CA LEU A 52 1.62 -2.61 -2.95
C LEU A 52 2.54 -2.85 -1.75
N ILE A 53 3.31 -1.83 -1.33
CA ILE A 53 4.18 -1.97 -0.14
C ILE A 53 3.34 -2.23 1.11
N ARG A 54 2.21 -1.54 1.29
CA ARG A 54 1.30 -1.78 2.42
C ARG A 54 0.68 -3.17 2.35
N PHE A 55 0.33 -3.63 1.15
CA PHE A 55 -0.25 -4.95 0.95
C PHE A 55 0.74 -6.07 1.29
N VAL A 56 2.00 -5.95 0.85
CA VAL A 56 3.06 -6.90 1.23
C VAL A 56 3.27 -6.91 2.74
N LYS A 57 3.29 -5.72 3.39
CA LYS A 57 3.38 -5.65 4.85
C LYS A 57 2.19 -6.33 5.54
N LEU A 58 0.98 -6.14 5.03
CA LEU A 58 -0.23 -6.79 5.56
C LEU A 58 -0.11 -8.32 5.48
N ILE A 59 0.30 -8.85 4.32
CA ILE A 59 0.51 -10.29 4.14
C ILE A 59 1.56 -10.79 5.12
N ALA A 60 2.71 -10.11 5.22
CA ALA A 60 3.77 -10.49 6.13
C ALA A 60 3.29 -10.52 7.60
N THR A 61 2.48 -9.54 8.02
CA THR A 61 1.88 -9.52 9.36
C THR A 61 0.92 -10.69 9.56
N ILE A 62 0.07 -11.03 8.59
CA ILE A 62 -0.83 -12.18 8.68
C ILE A 62 -0.04 -13.48 8.79
N CYS A 63 0.98 -13.66 7.95
CA CYS A 63 1.88 -14.82 8.03
C CYS A 63 2.56 -14.92 9.40
N LEU A 64 3.04 -13.80 9.95
CA LEU A 64 3.64 -13.77 11.29
C LEU A 64 2.64 -14.13 12.38
N LEU A 65 1.38 -13.68 12.29
CA LEU A 65 0.36 -14.03 13.27
C LEU A 65 0.01 -15.53 13.22
N ILE A 66 -0.11 -16.11 12.03
CA ILE A 66 -0.34 -17.55 11.87
C ILE A 66 0.84 -18.33 12.43
N LEU A 67 2.08 -17.93 12.10
CA LEU A 67 3.28 -18.59 12.59
C LEU A 67 3.39 -18.49 14.12
N ALA A 68 3.04 -17.34 14.70
CA ALA A 68 2.99 -17.14 16.15
C ALA A 68 1.93 -18.03 16.81
N ALA A 69 0.75 -18.17 16.19
CA ALA A 69 -0.29 -19.05 16.70
C ALA A 69 0.16 -20.52 16.70
N ILE A 70 0.76 -20.99 15.61
CA ILE A 70 1.31 -22.36 15.51
C ILE A 70 2.41 -22.55 16.58
N GLY A 71 3.36 -21.61 16.67
CA GLY A 71 4.45 -21.67 17.67
C GLY A 71 3.96 -21.65 19.12
N LEU A 72 2.89 -20.90 19.41
CA LEU A 72 2.26 -20.92 20.73
C LEU A 72 1.59 -22.27 21.01
N THR A 73 0.91 -22.84 20.02
CA THR A 73 0.20 -24.11 20.15
C THR A 73 1.20 -25.24 20.41
N THR A 74 2.32 -25.28 19.68
CA THR A 74 3.40 -26.26 19.88
C THR A 74 4.12 -26.11 21.22
N LEU A 75 4.14 -24.91 21.80
CA LEU A 75 4.73 -24.67 23.11
C LEU A 75 3.81 -25.15 24.26
N ILE A 76 2.50 -24.95 24.12
CA ILE A 76 1.52 -25.28 25.17
C ILE A 76 1.19 -26.78 25.17
N PHE A 77 1.07 -27.40 23.99
CA PHE A 77 0.61 -28.79 23.89
C PHE A 77 1.74 -29.75 23.48
N PRO A 78 2.12 -30.72 24.34
CA PRO A 78 3.25 -31.60 24.09
C PRO A 78 3.04 -32.52 22.88
N GLU A 79 1.81 -32.94 22.58
CA GLU A 79 1.54 -33.76 21.40
C GLU A 79 1.80 -33.01 20.09
N THR A 80 1.45 -31.72 20.05
CA THR A 80 1.70 -30.91 18.86
C THR A 80 3.19 -30.61 18.64
N ARG A 81 4.00 -30.64 19.71
CA ARG A 81 5.46 -30.50 19.61
C ARG A 81 6.09 -31.69 18.91
N GLU A 82 5.72 -32.92 19.29
CA GLU A 82 6.23 -34.15 18.69
C GLU A 82 5.87 -34.24 17.19
N ALA A 83 4.62 -33.90 16.84
CA ALA A 83 4.19 -33.84 15.45
C ALA A 83 4.99 -32.79 14.65
N PHE A 84 5.23 -31.62 15.24
CA PHE A 84 5.98 -30.54 14.59
C PHE A 84 7.45 -30.90 14.37
N THR A 85 8.13 -31.47 15.38
CA THR A 85 9.54 -31.89 15.25
C THR A 85 9.69 -33.02 14.24
N GLY A 86 8.75 -33.97 14.19
CA GLY A 86 8.72 -35.03 13.17
C GLY A 86 8.66 -34.48 11.75
N ILE A 87 7.73 -33.55 11.48
CA ILE A 87 7.63 -32.87 10.17
C ILE A 87 8.92 -32.08 9.87
N PHE A 88 9.49 -31.40 10.86
CA PHE A 88 10.71 -30.61 10.69
C PHE A 88 11.91 -31.48 10.28
N HIS A 89 12.10 -32.62 10.95
CA HIS A 89 13.11 -33.60 10.59
C HIS A 89 12.90 -34.15 9.18
N GLN A 90 11.66 -34.49 8.83
CA GLN A 90 11.33 -35.02 7.51
C GLN A 90 11.67 -34.02 6.39
N VAL A 91 11.31 -32.74 6.56
CA VAL A 91 11.65 -31.70 5.58
C VAL A 91 13.17 -31.55 5.39
N ILE A 92 13.95 -31.64 6.47
CA ILE A 92 15.42 -31.58 6.40
C ILE A 92 15.96 -32.78 5.63
N THR A 93 15.55 -33.99 6.00
CA THR A 93 16.00 -35.21 5.34
C THR A 93 15.60 -35.25 3.87
N ASP A 94 14.39 -34.82 3.54
CA ASP A 94 13.91 -34.71 2.16
C ASP A 94 14.74 -33.68 1.36
N THR A 95 15.13 -32.57 1.99
CA THR A 95 15.98 -31.55 1.35
C THR A 95 17.39 -32.07 1.10
N GLU A 96 18.00 -32.73 2.09
CA GLU A 96 19.35 -33.31 1.97
C GLU A 96 19.40 -34.40 0.89
N THR A 97 18.40 -35.28 0.86
CA THR A 97 18.32 -36.34 -0.15
C THR A 97 18.13 -35.79 -1.56
N MET A 98 17.32 -34.73 -1.74
CA MET A 98 17.18 -34.04 -3.02
C MET A 98 18.48 -33.35 -3.47
N ILE A 99 19.22 -32.73 -2.54
CA ILE A 99 20.51 -32.10 -2.85
C ILE A 99 21.54 -33.16 -3.27
N THR A 100 21.64 -34.27 -2.56
CA THR A 100 22.55 -35.37 -2.91
C THR A 100 22.17 -36.04 -4.23
N ALA A 101 20.87 -36.24 -4.49
CA ALA A 101 20.38 -36.78 -5.76
C ALA A 101 20.62 -35.86 -6.96
N SER A 102 20.70 -34.54 -6.74
CA SER A 102 21.01 -33.56 -7.79
C SER A 102 22.51 -33.46 -8.13
N GLN A 103 23.40 -34.08 -7.34
CA GLN A 103 24.85 -34.05 -7.52
C GLN A 103 25.41 -35.32 -8.21
N ILE A 104 24.55 -36.29 -8.53
CA ILE A 104 24.85 -37.53 -9.28
C ILE A 104 24.37 -37.36 -10.72
#